data_AF-A0A1A9VZ21-F1
#
_entry.id   AF-A0A1A9VZ21-F1
#
_cell.length_a   1.000
_cell.length_b   1.000
_cell.length_c   1.000
_cell.angle_alpha   90.00
_cell.angle_beta   90.00
_cell.angle_gamma   90.00
#
_symmetry.space_group_name_H-M   'P 1'
#
loop_
_entity.id
_entity.type
_entity.pdbx_description
1 polymer ?
#
loop_
_entity_poly.entity_id
_entity_poly.type
_entity_poly.pdbx_seq_one_letter_code
_entity_poly.pdbx_strand_id
1 'polypeptide(L)'
;MRKAARNNAPSQHPLWRTAPRYHAMTHELLGNERAMNLHRARAVDAIMECLAAHVNIVTGKVYMSLAQISDACGLTTYNAAGKPCYSRASRAINEHLEAIGAVLCDRIWDDTTASYIPNIIWVTELFFVLIGYEYGKYLSAQQQQLSWENQKLRDAGEGPITLTEARRRAKTEHIRRAFDYRTKKLARSKQHRQARKLEAMDEQQARKHILNDLVKLYSKEELGAMGHVELSRMVTQRYHAMCKLATVPPGTG
;
A
#
# COMPACT_ATOMS: atom_id res chain seq x y z
N MET A 1 7.51 -5.22 -20.54
CA MET A 1 7.44 -3.88 -19.91
C MET A 1 8.69 -3.56 -19.11
N ARG A 2 8.99 -4.21 -17.97
CA ARG A 2 10.20 -3.92 -17.16
C ARG A 2 11.52 -3.85 -17.95
N LYS A 3 11.81 -4.86 -18.78
CA LYS A 3 13.02 -4.88 -19.63
C LYS A 3 13.09 -3.69 -20.58
N ALA A 4 11.95 -3.26 -21.13
CA ALA A 4 11.88 -2.10 -22.00
C ALA A 4 12.23 -0.82 -21.21
N ALA A 5 11.60 -0.63 -20.04
CA ALA A 5 11.88 0.50 -19.15
C ALA A 5 13.37 0.60 -18.78
N ARG A 6 14.02 -0.52 -18.46
CA ARG A 6 15.45 -0.56 -18.14
C ARG A 6 16.34 -0.16 -19.32
N ASN A 7 15.99 -0.59 -20.52
CA ASN A 7 16.82 -0.39 -21.71
C ASN A 7 16.60 0.97 -22.38
N ASN A 8 15.43 1.59 -22.21
CA ASN A 8 15.04 2.81 -22.93
C ASN A 8 15.47 4.11 -22.24
N ALA A 9 15.93 4.07 -20.99
CA ALA A 9 16.25 5.25 -20.17
C ALA A 9 15.18 6.36 -20.25
N PRO A 10 13.96 6.13 -19.70
CA PRO A 10 12.79 7.00 -19.87
C PRO A 10 13.02 8.50 -19.62
N SER A 11 13.91 8.85 -18.70
CA SER A 11 14.29 10.22 -18.36
C SER A 11 14.96 11.00 -19.50
N GLN A 12 15.50 10.31 -20.51
CA GLN A 12 16.15 10.93 -21.67
C GLN A 12 15.17 11.25 -22.81
N HIS A 13 13.91 10.85 -22.68
CA HIS A 13 12.92 11.05 -23.73
C HIS A 13 12.72 12.56 -24.04
N PRO A 14 12.70 13.00 -25.32
CA PRO A 14 12.59 14.42 -25.67
C PRO A 14 11.36 15.14 -25.10
N LEU A 15 10.27 14.40 -24.86
CA LEU A 15 9.03 14.92 -24.27
C LEU A 15 9.25 15.67 -22.95
N TRP A 16 10.25 15.31 -22.15
CA TRP A 16 10.55 16.04 -20.91
C TRP A 16 10.91 17.52 -21.11
N ARG A 17 11.29 17.91 -22.33
CA ARG A 17 11.66 19.28 -22.71
C ARG A 17 10.55 20.02 -23.45
N THR A 18 9.60 19.30 -24.04
CA THR A 18 8.58 19.88 -24.93
C THR A 18 7.17 19.80 -24.36
N ALA A 19 6.87 18.80 -23.54
CA ALA A 19 5.54 18.62 -22.98
C ALA A 19 5.27 19.64 -21.86
N PRO A 20 4.08 20.26 -21.84
CA PRO A 20 3.66 21.06 -20.69
C PRO A 20 3.54 20.16 -19.47
N ARG A 21 3.84 20.74 -18.30
CA ARG A 21 3.75 20.05 -17.01
C ARG A 21 2.70 20.71 -16.16
N TYR A 22 1.85 19.91 -15.53
CA TYR A 22 0.78 20.42 -14.67
C TYR A 22 0.96 19.95 -13.24
N HIS A 23 0.63 20.81 -12.29
CA HIS A 23 0.65 20.44 -10.89
C HIS A 23 -0.47 19.43 -10.60
N ALA A 24 -0.14 18.34 -9.92
CA ALA A 24 -1.03 17.19 -9.77
C ALA A 24 -2.33 17.46 -8.99
N MET A 25 -2.38 18.51 -8.17
CA MET A 25 -3.57 18.88 -7.40
C MET A 25 -4.27 20.14 -7.91
N THR A 26 -3.50 21.16 -8.28
CA THR A 26 -4.06 22.46 -8.69
C THR A 26 -4.31 22.54 -10.19
N HIS A 27 -3.76 21.59 -10.97
CA HIS A 27 -3.80 21.59 -12.43
C HIS A 27 -3.21 22.84 -13.09
N GLU A 28 -2.47 23.63 -12.33
CA GLU A 28 -1.76 24.81 -12.83
C GLU A 28 -0.52 24.40 -13.62
N LEU A 29 -0.17 25.20 -14.61
CA LEU A 29 1.04 24.99 -15.40
C LEU A 29 2.27 25.18 -14.50
N LEU A 30 3.14 24.17 -14.45
CA LEU A 30 4.41 24.23 -13.76
C LEU A 30 5.45 24.92 -14.63
N GLY A 31 6.15 25.89 -14.03
CA GLY A 31 7.28 26.56 -14.68
C GLY A 31 8.43 25.61 -15.04
N ASN A 32 9.31 26.08 -15.94
CA ASN A 32 10.48 25.33 -16.39
C ASN A 32 11.65 25.34 -15.38
N GLU A 33 11.51 26.06 -14.27
CA GLU A 33 12.52 26.21 -13.21
C GLU A 33 12.95 24.88 -12.60
N ARG A 34 12.07 23.88 -12.59
CA ARG A 34 12.37 22.51 -12.11
C ARG A 34 12.72 21.58 -13.28
N ALA A 35 13.70 21.96 -14.11
CA ALA A 35 14.27 21.05 -15.10
C ALA A 35 14.74 19.73 -14.43
N MET A 36 14.68 18.63 -15.18
CA MET A 36 15.06 17.32 -14.65
C MET A 36 16.59 17.25 -14.52
N ASN A 37 17.10 17.35 -13.29
CA ASN A 37 18.51 17.14 -13.01
C ASN A 37 18.87 15.65 -12.98
N LEU A 38 20.16 15.33 -12.92
CA LEU A 38 20.64 13.93 -12.97
C LEU A 38 20.04 13.03 -11.89
N HIS A 39 19.87 13.52 -10.65
CA HIS A 39 19.28 12.72 -9.58
C HIS A 39 17.79 12.45 -9.79
N ARG A 40 17.05 13.44 -10.29
CA ARG A 40 15.64 13.29 -10.66
C ARG A 40 15.47 12.33 -11.84
N ALA A 41 16.33 12.44 -12.85
CA ALA A 41 16.37 11.52 -13.99
C ALA A 41 16.56 10.07 -13.54
N ARG A 42 17.58 9.81 -12.70
CA ARG A 42 17.81 8.47 -12.13
C ARG A 42 16.63 7.96 -11.29
N ALA A 43 15.99 8.84 -10.52
CA ALA A 43 14.81 8.47 -9.74
C ALA A 43 13.62 8.13 -10.65
N VAL A 44 13.39 8.90 -11.72
CA VAL A 44 12.36 8.64 -12.73
C VAL A 44 12.61 7.30 -13.41
N ASP A 45 13.83 7.02 -13.86
CA ASP A 45 14.16 5.75 -14.52
C ASP A 45 13.91 4.55 -13.60
N ALA A 46 14.40 4.62 -12.35
CA ALA A 46 14.21 3.57 -11.36
C ALA A 46 12.73 3.34 -11.05
N ILE A 47 11.96 4.42 -10.86
CA ILE A 47 10.53 4.32 -10.59
C ILE A 47 9.79 3.76 -11.79
N MET A 48 10.05 4.23 -13.01
CA MET A 48 9.36 3.71 -14.20
C MET A 48 9.66 2.24 -14.44
N GLU A 49 10.89 1.77 -14.18
CA GLU A 49 11.20 0.34 -14.15
C GLU A 49 10.37 -0.40 -13.08
N CYS A 50 10.28 0.16 -11.88
CA CYS A 50 9.52 -0.41 -10.76
C CYS A 50 8.02 -0.49 -11.09
N LEU A 51 7.40 0.58 -11.59
CA LEU A 51 5.99 0.60 -12.00
C LEU A 51 5.74 -0.41 -13.12
N ALA A 52 6.64 -0.49 -14.11
CA ALA A 52 6.53 -1.44 -15.22
C ALA A 52 6.62 -2.91 -14.79
N ALA A 53 7.17 -3.19 -13.62
CA ALA A 53 7.23 -4.53 -13.02
C ALA A 53 5.99 -4.87 -12.18
N HIS A 54 5.23 -3.88 -11.69
CA HIS A 54 4.14 -4.06 -10.73
C HIS A 54 2.78 -3.54 -11.22
N VAL A 55 2.71 -3.11 -12.47
CA VAL A 55 1.45 -2.77 -13.12
C VAL A 55 0.65 -4.03 -13.39
N ASN A 56 -0.61 -4.04 -12.96
CA ASN A 56 -1.56 -5.06 -13.35
C ASN A 56 -2.05 -4.76 -14.78
N ILE A 57 -1.90 -5.73 -15.68
CA ILE A 57 -2.13 -5.51 -17.11
C ILE A 57 -3.60 -5.16 -17.39
N VAL A 58 -4.55 -5.89 -16.79
CA VAL A 58 -6.00 -5.67 -17.00
C VAL A 58 -6.43 -4.28 -16.58
N THR A 59 -6.07 -3.87 -15.36
CA THR A 59 -6.57 -2.63 -14.77
C THR A 59 -5.69 -1.41 -15.07
N GLY A 60 -4.41 -1.61 -15.35
CA GLY A 60 -3.42 -0.53 -15.43
C GLY A 60 -3.02 0.05 -14.07
N LYS A 61 -3.50 -0.54 -12.96
CA LYS A 61 -3.16 -0.14 -11.60
C LYS A 61 -1.79 -0.66 -11.21
N VAL A 62 -0.99 0.16 -10.53
CA VAL A 62 0.24 -0.31 -9.88
C VAL A 62 -0.07 -0.76 -8.45
N TYR A 63 0.25 -2.03 -8.14
CA TYR A 63 0.00 -2.62 -6.83
C TYR A 63 1.17 -2.44 -5.87
N MET A 64 1.55 -1.18 -5.61
CA MET A 64 2.56 -0.83 -4.61
C MET A 64 2.19 0.48 -3.90
N SER A 65 2.52 0.57 -2.62
CA SER A 65 2.50 1.83 -1.87
C SER A 65 3.72 2.69 -2.21
N LEU A 66 3.62 4.00 -1.92
CA LEU A 66 4.75 4.93 -2.07
C LEU A 66 6.00 4.45 -1.31
N ALA A 67 5.83 3.90 -0.11
CA ALA A 67 6.92 3.36 0.70
C ALA A 67 7.61 2.19 -0.02
N GLN A 68 6.82 1.20 -0.48
CA GLN A 68 7.36 0.05 -1.22
C GLN A 68 8.07 0.47 -2.52
N ILE A 69 7.53 1.45 -3.25
CA ILE A 69 8.18 1.98 -4.46
C ILE A 69 9.50 2.63 -4.08
N SER A 70 9.51 3.47 -3.05
CA SER A 70 10.71 4.16 -2.58
C SER A 70 11.80 3.17 -2.15
N ASP A 71 11.44 2.13 -1.40
CA ASP A 71 12.37 1.10 -0.95
C ASP A 71 12.91 0.29 -2.13
N ALA A 72 12.04 -0.17 -3.03
CA ALA A 72 12.43 -0.95 -4.21
C ALA A 72 13.33 -0.16 -5.18
N CYS A 73 13.22 1.17 -5.20
CA CYS A 73 14.03 2.05 -6.04
C CYS A 73 15.28 2.59 -5.33
N GLY A 74 15.53 2.26 -4.06
CA GLY A 74 16.65 2.81 -3.28
C GLY A 74 16.53 4.33 -3.03
N LEU A 75 15.31 4.85 -2.99
CA LEU A 75 15.02 6.28 -2.82
C LEU A 75 14.67 6.66 -1.37
N THR A 76 14.52 5.66 -0.50
CA THR A 76 14.20 5.89 0.91
C THR A 76 15.37 6.55 1.61
N THR A 77 15.05 7.61 2.34
CA THR A 77 15.99 8.36 3.19
C THR A 77 15.50 8.30 4.61
N TYR A 78 16.32 8.70 5.58
CA TYR A 78 15.92 8.72 6.98
C TYR A 78 16.16 10.13 7.53
N ASN A 79 15.23 10.61 8.35
CA ASN A 79 15.43 11.87 9.05
C ASN A 79 16.32 11.67 10.30
N ALA A 80 16.62 12.76 11.02
CA ALA A 80 17.44 12.72 12.22
C ALA A 80 16.87 11.80 13.33
N ALA A 81 15.56 11.55 13.33
CA ALA A 81 14.89 10.64 14.26
C ALA A 81 14.84 9.18 13.76
N GLY A 82 15.56 8.84 12.67
CA GLY A 82 15.57 7.49 12.09
C GLY A 82 14.27 7.08 11.39
N LYS A 83 13.34 8.02 11.14
CA LYS A 83 12.08 7.71 10.46
C LYS A 83 12.27 7.78 8.94
N PRO A 84 11.69 6.82 8.18
CA PRO A 84 11.83 6.80 6.74
C PRO A 84 11.11 7.99 6.09
N CYS A 85 11.74 8.55 5.07
CA CYS A 85 11.31 9.70 4.30
C CYS A 85 11.26 9.33 2.81
N TYR A 86 10.06 9.38 2.24
CA TYR A 86 9.79 8.97 0.85
C TYR A 86 9.66 10.16 -0.11
N SER A 87 10.13 11.35 0.30
CA SER A 87 9.94 12.60 -0.46
C SER A 87 10.55 12.54 -1.85
N ARG A 88 11.65 11.81 -2.04
CA ARG A 88 12.29 11.64 -3.36
C ARG A 88 11.38 10.90 -4.34
N ALA A 89 10.80 9.77 -3.90
CA ALA A 89 9.83 9.02 -4.70
C ALA A 89 8.55 9.83 -4.94
N SER A 90 8.04 10.51 -3.90
CA SER A 90 6.83 11.33 -4.00
C SER A 90 6.97 12.44 -5.05
N ARG A 91 8.09 13.19 -5.03
CA ARG A 91 8.34 14.25 -6.01
C ARG A 91 8.51 13.69 -7.42
N ALA A 92 9.22 12.58 -7.58
CA ALA A 92 9.38 11.95 -8.89
C ALA A 92 8.03 11.49 -9.48
N ILE A 93 7.12 10.97 -8.67
CA ILE A 93 5.77 10.60 -9.12
C ILE A 93 4.94 11.85 -9.41
N ASN A 94 4.76 12.75 -8.45
CA ASN A 94 3.79 13.86 -8.58
C ASN A 94 4.29 15.00 -9.49
N GLU A 95 5.55 15.42 -9.35
CA GLU A 95 6.09 16.61 -10.04
C GLU A 95 6.75 16.28 -11.40
N HIS A 96 6.96 15.00 -11.69
CA HIS A 96 7.51 14.56 -12.97
C HIS A 96 6.53 13.65 -13.70
N LEU A 97 6.28 12.44 -13.22
CA LEU A 97 5.50 11.45 -13.97
C LEU A 97 4.04 11.86 -14.17
N GLU A 98 3.34 12.22 -13.09
CA GLU A 98 1.96 12.67 -13.16
C GLU A 98 1.84 14.04 -13.81
N ALA A 99 2.83 14.91 -13.59
CA ALA A 99 2.83 16.25 -14.16
C ALA A 99 2.82 16.28 -15.70
N ILE A 100 3.46 15.30 -16.35
CA ILE A 100 3.39 15.14 -17.82
C ILE A 100 2.25 14.22 -18.27
N GLY A 101 1.49 13.65 -17.34
CA GLY A 101 0.42 12.69 -17.64
C GLY A 101 0.88 11.27 -17.93
N ALA A 102 2.10 10.87 -17.55
CA ALA A 102 2.57 9.48 -17.69
C ALA A 102 1.88 8.54 -16.70
N VAL A 103 1.44 9.06 -15.55
CA VAL A 103 0.60 8.33 -14.58
C VAL A 103 -0.51 9.23 -14.09
N LEU A 104 -1.57 8.64 -13.53
CA LEU A 104 -2.63 9.35 -12.82
C LEU A 104 -2.69 8.84 -11.38
N CYS A 105 -2.68 9.75 -10.41
CA CYS A 105 -2.78 9.38 -9.01
C CYS A 105 -4.17 9.74 -8.46
N ASP A 106 -4.99 8.73 -8.16
CA ASP A 106 -6.21 8.98 -7.40
C ASP A 106 -5.84 9.23 -5.93
N ARG A 107 -6.22 10.41 -5.45
CA ARG A 107 -6.08 10.83 -4.06
C ARG A 107 -7.48 10.83 -3.46
N ILE A 108 -7.69 9.99 -2.45
CA ILE A 108 -8.99 9.87 -1.79
C ILE A 108 -8.82 10.32 -0.34
N TRP A 109 -9.57 11.36 0.02
CA TRP A 109 -9.64 11.87 1.37
C TRP A 109 -10.62 11.04 2.19
N ASP A 110 -10.23 10.68 3.41
CA ASP A 110 -11.13 10.07 4.39
C ASP A 110 -11.49 11.11 5.44
N ASP A 111 -12.73 11.58 5.40
CA ASP A 111 -13.27 12.58 6.32
C ASP A 111 -13.29 12.09 7.78
N THR A 112 -13.45 10.78 8.00
CA THR A 112 -13.56 10.21 9.34
C THR A 112 -12.26 10.36 10.13
N THR A 113 -11.13 10.19 9.44
CA THR A 113 -9.78 10.28 10.05
C THR A 113 -9.03 11.55 9.68
N ALA A 114 -9.65 12.44 8.91
CA ALA A 114 -9.04 13.63 8.33
C ALA A 114 -7.66 13.32 7.69
N SER A 115 -7.61 12.26 6.88
CA SER A 115 -6.36 11.81 6.26
C SER A 115 -6.56 11.18 4.89
N TYR A 116 -5.59 11.35 4.00
CA TYR A 116 -5.60 10.65 2.71
C TYR A 116 -5.36 9.15 2.89
N ILE A 117 -6.10 8.32 2.15
CA ILE A 117 -5.72 6.92 1.96
C ILE A 117 -4.50 6.84 1.03
N PRO A 118 -3.74 5.73 1.01
CA PRO A 118 -2.63 5.58 0.09
C PRO A 118 -3.08 5.78 -1.36
N ASN A 119 -2.40 6.68 -2.08
CA ASN A 119 -2.73 7.02 -3.47
C ASN A 119 -2.79 5.78 -4.35
N ILE A 120 -3.71 5.78 -5.31
CA ILE A 120 -3.78 4.76 -6.36
C ILE A 120 -3.07 5.30 -7.58
N ILE A 121 -2.10 4.55 -8.11
CA ILE A 121 -1.34 4.96 -9.30
C ILE A 121 -1.84 4.14 -10.49
N TRP A 122 -2.27 4.83 -11.54
CA TRP A 122 -2.68 4.28 -12.82
C TRP A 122 -1.67 4.66 -13.90
N VAL A 123 -1.23 3.69 -14.72
CA VAL A 123 -0.41 4.01 -15.90
C VAL A 123 -1.28 4.51 -17.03
N THR A 124 -0.77 5.47 -17.80
CA THR A 124 -1.41 5.99 -19.01
C THR A 124 -0.75 5.43 -20.26
N GLU A 125 -1.27 5.78 -21.45
CA GLU A 125 -0.59 5.46 -22.71
C GLU A 125 0.83 6.04 -22.77
N LEU A 126 1.02 7.28 -22.29
CA LEU A 126 2.31 7.96 -22.29
C LEU A 126 3.36 7.20 -21.47
N PHE A 127 2.95 6.48 -20.43
CA PHE A 127 3.86 5.58 -19.70
C PHE A 127 4.58 4.61 -20.64
N PHE A 128 3.82 3.97 -21.55
CA PHE A 128 4.34 2.96 -22.47
C PHE A 128 5.29 3.56 -23.50
N VAL A 129 4.97 4.76 -24.00
CA VAL A 129 5.85 5.54 -24.87
C VAL A 129 7.20 5.80 -24.20
N LEU A 130 7.18 6.30 -22.96
CA LEU A 130 8.40 6.65 -22.22
C LEU A 130 9.28 5.43 -21.91
N ILE A 131 8.68 4.27 -21.61
CA ILE A 131 9.45 3.03 -21.39
C ILE A 131 9.85 2.32 -22.70
N GLY A 132 9.51 2.88 -23.86
CA GLY A 132 9.81 2.27 -25.16
C GLY A 132 9.10 0.93 -25.37
N TYR A 133 7.88 0.78 -24.83
CA TYR A 133 7.06 -0.41 -24.99
C TYR A 133 5.88 -0.11 -25.91
N GLU A 134 5.69 -0.96 -26.93
CA GLU A 134 4.62 -0.80 -27.90
C GLU A 134 3.25 -0.92 -27.22
N TYR A 135 2.43 0.14 -27.33
CA TYR A 135 1.13 0.19 -26.67
C TYR A 135 0.16 -0.87 -27.22
N GLY A 136 0.21 -1.18 -28.52
CA GLY A 136 -0.56 -2.25 -29.13
C GLY A 136 -0.34 -3.61 -28.46
N LYS A 137 0.92 -3.95 -28.14
CA LYS A 137 1.25 -5.18 -27.39
C LYS A 137 0.64 -5.21 -26.00
N TYR A 138 0.61 -4.06 -25.32
CA TYR A 138 -0.06 -3.94 -24.02
C TYR A 138 -1.57 -4.17 -24.14
N LEU A 139 -2.24 -3.55 -25.12
CA LEU A 139 -3.67 -3.73 -25.35
C LEU A 139 -4.03 -5.19 -25.67
N SER A 140 -3.25 -5.86 -26.52
CA SER A 140 -3.47 -7.29 -26.80
C SER A 140 -3.33 -8.15 -25.55
N ALA A 141 -2.28 -7.92 -24.74
CA ALA A 141 -2.10 -8.62 -23.48
C ALA A 141 -3.22 -8.34 -22.47
N GLN A 142 -3.70 -7.10 -22.42
CA GLN A 142 -4.81 -6.67 -21.58
C GLN A 142 -6.10 -7.41 -21.92
N GLN A 143 -6.45 -7.47 -23.21
CA GLN A 143 -7.64 -8.18 -23.67
C GLN A 143 -7.54 -9.69 -23.41
N GLN A 144 -6.36 -10.28 -23.67
CA GLN A 144 -6.12 -11.69 -23.40
C GLN A 144 -6.32 -11.98 -21.91
N GLN A 145 -5.69 -11.20 -21.01
CA GLN A 145 -5.79 -11.44 -19.58
C GLN A 145 -7.19 -11.17 -19.02
N LEU A 146 -7.92 -10.18 -19.56
CA LEU A 146 -9.34 -9.98 -19.23
C LEU A 146 -10.18 -11.21 -19.60
N SER A 147 -9.92 -11.82 -20.76
CA SER A 147 -10.62 -13.05 -21.16
C SER A 147 -10.36 -14.20 -20.17
N TRP A 148 -9.13 -14.35 -19.69
CA TRP A 148 -8.78 -15.34 -18.66
C TRP A 148 -9.47 -15.06 -17.33
N GLU A 149 -9.52 -13.80 -16.89
CA GLU A 149 -10.24 -13.42 -15.67
C GLU A 149 -11.74 -13.68 -15.80
N ASN A 150 -12.34 -13.37 -16.96
CA ASN A 150 -13.74 -13.65 -17.24
C ASN A 150 -14.06 -15.15 -17.29
N GLN A 151 -13.12 -15.98 -17.74
CA GLN A 151 -13.30 -17.43 -17.66
C GLN A 151 -13.37 -17.90 -16.20
N LYS A 152 -12.46 -17.42 -15.35
CA LYS A 152 -12.47 -17.74 -13.91
C LYS A 152 -13.76 -17.28 -13.22
N LEU A 153 -14.29 -16.11 -13.60
CA LEU A 153 -15.56 -15.61 -13.08
C LEU A 153 -16.71 -16.52 -13.48
N ARG A 154 -16.77 -16.96 -14.75
CA ARG A 154 -17.77 -17.93 -15.22
C ARG A 154 -17.70 -19.25 -14.47
N ASP A 155 -16.49 -19.75 -14.24
CA ASP A 155 -16.28 -20.98 -13.47
C ASP A 155 -16.76 -20.83 -12.01
N ALA A 156 -16.72 -19.61 -11.46
CA ALA A 156 -17.27 -19.25 -10.15
C ALA A 156 -18.78 -18.91 -10.16
N GLY A 157 -19.45 -19.00 -11.32
CA GLY A 157 -20.87 -18.65 -11.48
C GLY A 157 -21.16 -17.16 -11.62
N GLU A 158 -20.15 -16.31 -11.80
CA GLU A 158 -20.28 -14.88 -12.06
C GLU A 158 -20.30 -14.56 -13.56
N GLY A 159 -20.92 -13.43 -13.91
CA GLY A 159 -20.90 -12.90 -15.28
C GLY A 159 -19.54 -12.30 -15.66
N PRO A 160 -19.23 -12.20 -16.97
CA PRO A 160 -18.01 -11.54 -17.43
C PRO A 160 -18.03 -10.04 -17.11
N ILE A 161 -16.86 -9.47 -16.86
CA ILE A 161 -16.66 -8.05 -16.57
C ILE A 161 -15.95 -7.35 -17.74
N THR A 162 -16.15 -6.03 -17.80
CA THR A 162 -15.47 -5.12 -18.72
C THR A 162 -14.21 -4.54 -18.07
N LEU A 163 -13.31 -3.93 -18.88
CA LEU A 163 -12.13 -3.23 -18.35
C LEU A 163 -12.51 -2.10 -17.36
N THR A 164 -13.57 -1.37 -17.66
CA THR A 164 -14.08 -0.30 -16.79
C THR A 164 -14.53 -0.86 -15.45
N GLU A 165 -15.24 -1.98 -15.46
CA GLU A 165 -15.69 -2.64 -14.24
C GLU A 165 -14.50 -3.24 -13.46
N ALA A 166 -13.52 -3.85 -14.13
CA ALA A 166 -12.31 -4.34 -13.50
C ALA A 166 -11.53 -3.21 -12.79
N ARG A 167 -11.39 -2.04 -13.43
CA ARG A 167 -10.80 -0.84 -12.82
C ARG A 167 -11.58 -0.35 -11.62
N ARG A 168 -12.91 -0.30 -11.71
CA ARG A 168 -13.80 0.07 -10.60
C ARG A 168 -13.61 -0.87 -9.40
N ARG A 169 -13.66 -2.19 -9.62
CA ARG A 169 -13.43 -3.20 -8.58
C ARG A 169 -12.05 -3.04 -7.94
N ALA A 170 -11.00 -2.83 -8.73
CA ALA A 170 -9.64 -2.62 -8.24
C ALA A 170 -9.46 -1.34 -7.40
N LYS A 171 -10.24 -0.29 -7.69
CA LYS A 171 -10.32 0.94 -6.90
C LYS A 171 -11.04 0.69 -5.57
N THR A 172 -12.23 0.08 -5.61
CA THR A 172 -13.00 -0.28 -4.41
C THR A 172 -12.19 -1.17 -3.47
N GLU A 173 -11.54 -2.19 -4.00
CA GLU A 173 -10.70 -3.11 -3.22
C GLU A 173 -9.48 -2.40 -2.62
N HIS A 174 -8.91 -1.41 -3.31
CA HIS A 174 -7.83 -0.59 -2.73
C HIS A 174 -8.28 0.16 -1.48
N ILE A 175 -9.43 0.81 -1.59
CA ILE A 175 -10.02 1.60 -0.51
C ILE A 175 -10.32 0.68 0.66
N ARG A 176 -10.98 -0.45 0.41
CA ARG A 176 -11.27 -1.48 1.41
C ARG A 176 -10.00 -1.93 2.14
N ARG A 177 -8.95 -2.32 1.41
CA ARG A 177 -7.68 -2.74 2.00
C ARG A 177 -7.03 -1.66 2.86
N ALA A 178 -7.11 -0.40 2.44
CA ALA A 178 -6.57 0.71 3.21
C ALA A 178 -7.28 0.85 4.57
N PHE A 179 -8.61 0.74 4.59
CA PHE A 179 -9.39 0.74 5.83
C PHE A 179 -9.10 -0.48 6.69
N ASP A 180 -9.09 -1.68 6.10
CA ASP A 180 -8.78 -2.93 6.83
C ASP A 180 -7.40 -2.86 7.49
N TYR A 181 -6.40 -2.33 6.78
CA TYR A 181 -5.06 -2.12 7.34
C TYR A 181 -5.07 -1.17 8.53
N ARG A 182 -5.81 -0.05 8.44
CA ARG A 182 -5.94 0.91 9.56
C ARG A 182 -6.60 0.26 10.77
N THR A 183 -7.70 -0.46 10.58
CA THR A 183 -8.40 -1.18 11.65
C THR A 183 -7.48 -2.19 12.33
N LYS A 184 -6.75 -3.01 11.55
CA LYS A 184 -5.77 -3.97 12.06
C LYS A 184 -4.63 -3.27 12.82
N LYS A 185 -4.13 -2.15 12.30
CA LYS A 185 -3.08 -1.37 12.95
C LYS A 185 -3.53 -0.79 14.29
N LEU A 186 -4.75 -0.27 14.38
CA LEU A 186 -5.34 0.23 15.62
C LEU A 186 -5.53 -0.89 16.64
N ALA A 187 -6.08 -2.03 16.22
CA ALA A 187 -6.24 -3.21 17.07
C ALA A 187 -4.89 -3.68 17.63
N ARG A 188 -3.88 -3.80 16.76
CA ARG A 188 -2.50 -4.15 17.15
C ARG A 188 -1.90 -3.13 18.11
N SER A 189 -2.08 -1.83 17.87
CA SER A 189 -1.59 -0.78 18.78
C SER A 189 -2.26 -0.86 20.16
N LYS A 190 -3.57 -1.10 20.22
CA LYS A 190 -4.31 -1.31 21.47
C LYS A 190 -3.80 -2.53 22.23
N GLN A 191 -3.59 -3.65 21.53
CA GLN A 191 -3.02 -4.87 22.10
C GLN A 191 -1.62 -4.62 22.67
N HIS A 192 -0.73 -3.95 21.94
CA HIS A 192 0.61 -3.60 22.46
C HIS A 192 0.55 -2.67 23.68
N ARG A 193 -0.36 -1.69 23.71
CA ARG A 193 -0.54 -0.81 24.89
C ARG A 193 -0.98 -1.62 26.10
N GLN A 194 -1.93 -2.54 25.93
CA GLN A 194 -2.38 -3.42 27.00
C GLN A 194 -1.26 -4.36 27.47
N ALA A 195 -0.52 -4.95 26.54
CA ALA A 195 0.62 -5.82 26.83
C ALA A 195 1.70 -5.10 27.65
N ARG A 196 2.09 -3.89 27.26
CA ARG A 196 3.04 -3.06 28.02
C ARG A 196 2.52 -2.69 29.41
N LYS A 197 1.22 -2.41 29.53
CA LYS A 197 0.60 -2.12 30.82
C LYS A 197 0.65 -3.34 31.74
N LEU A 198 0.40 -4.53 31.22
CA LEU A 198 0.46 -5.80 31.98
C LEU A 198 1.90 -6.19 32.34
N GLU A 199 2.85 -5.99 31.44
CA GLU A 199 4.28 -6.23 31.70
C GLU A 199 4.83 -5.32 32.82
N ALA A 200 4.31 -4.09 32.93
CA ALA A 200 4.70 -3.17 33.99
C ALA A 200 4.02 -3.46 35.35
N MET A 201 3.02 -4.35 35.40
CA MET A 201 2.37 -4.77 36.65
C MET A 201 3.12 -5.93 37.31
N ASP A 202 2.89 -6.11 38.61
CA ASP A 202 3.26 -7.36 39.28
C ASP A 202 2.50 -8.56 38.67
N GLU A 203 3.14 -9.72 38.62
CA GLU A 203 2.59 -10.93 37.99
C GLU A 203 1.23 -11.33 38.58
N GLN A 204 1.06 -11.23 39.91
CA GLN A 204 -0.20 -11.60 40.55
C GLN A 204 -1.31 -10.62 40.16
N GLN A 205 -0.99 -9.34 40.09
CA GLN A 205 -1.93 -8.29 39.66
C GLN A 205 -2.31 -8.43 38.19
N ALA A 206 -1.34 -8.74 37.32
CA ALA A 206 -1.57 -8.98 35.89
C ALA A 206 -2.46 -10.21 35.66
N ARG A 207 -2.19 -11.34 36.33
CA ARG A 207 -3.01 -12.55 36.25
C ARG A 207 -4.43 -12.31 36.75
N LYS A 208 -4.61 -11.55 37.85
CA LYS A 208 -5.93 -11.14 38.35
C LYS A 208 -6.68 -10.25 37.36
N HIS A 209 -5.99 -9.31 36.71
CA HIS A 209 -6.59 -8.48 35.67
C HIS A 209 -7.08 -9.32 34.49
N ILE A 210 -6.25 -10.26 34.00
CA ILE A 210 -6.61 -11.17 32.90
C ILE A 210 -7.79 -12.05 33.29
N LEU A 211 -7.83 -12.57 34.52
CA LEU A 211 -8.95 -13.36 35.05
C LEU A 211 -10.25 -12.55 35.03
N ASN A 212 -10.23 -11.31 35.53
CA ASN A 212 -11.41 -10.44 35.53
C ASN A 212 -11.90 -10.14 34.11
N ASP A 213 -11.00 -9.97 33.15
CA ASP A 213 -11.36 -9.76 31.75
C ASP A 213 -11.97 -11.03 31.13
N LEU A 214 -11.43 -12.21 31.46
CA LEU A 214 -11.98 -13.50 31.02
C LEU A 214 -13.40 -13.72 31.57
N VAL A 215 -13.61 -13.49 32.87
CA VAL A 215 -14.93 -13.68 33.51
C VAL A 215 -15.98 -12.74 32.91
N LYS A 216 -15.60 -11.55 32.42
CA LYS A 216 -16.51 -10.64 31.71
C LYS A 216 -16.87 -11.10 30.29
N LEU A 217 -16.03 -11.93 29.67
CA LEU A 217 -16.21 -12.39 28.29
C LEU A 217 -17.06 -13.66 28.18
N TYR A 218 -17.05 -14.50 29.20
CA TYR A 218 -17.75 -15.79 29.21
C TYR A 218 -19.02 -15.74 30.06
N SER A 219 -20.04 -16.51 29.64
CA SER A 219 -21.26 -16.71 30.43
C SER A 219 -21.01 -17.63 31.62
N LYS A 220 -21.95 -17.65 32.58
CA LYS A 220 -21.85 -18.53 33.77
C LYS A 220 -21.81 -20.02 33.39
N GLU A 221 -22.54 -20.40 32.35
CA GLU A 221 -22.61 -21.78 31.86
C GLU A 221 -21.29 -22.18 31.18
N GLU A 222 -20.70 -21.30 30.39
CA GLU A 222 -19.40 -21.50 29.73
C GLU A 222 -18.27 -21.61 30.76
N LEU A 223 -18.28 -20.75 31.79
CA LEU A 223 -17.31 -20.81 32.89
C LEU A 223 -17.47 -22.10 33.71
N GLY A 224 -18.71 -22.56 33.93
CA GLY A 224 -19.01 -23.81 34.59
C GLY A 224 -18.51 -25.04 33.83
N ALA A 225 -18.71 -25.06 32.50
CA ALA A 225 -18.24 -26.14 31.63
C ALA A 225 -16.72 -26.16 31.49
N MET A 226 -16.07 -25.00 31.49
CA MET A 226 -14.61 -24.85 31.41
C MET A 226 -13.92 -25.35 32.68
N GLY A 227 -14.45 -25.00 33.86
CA GLY A 227 -13.86 -25.36 35.15
C GLY A 227 -12.56 -24.60 35.47
N HIS A 228 -12.10 -24.74 36.72
CA HIS A 228 -11.01 -23.92 37.27
C HIS A 228 -9.63 -24.21 36.65
N VAL A 229 -9.35 -25.47 36.30
CA VAL A 229 -8.06 -25.89 35.72
C VAL A 229 -7.85 -25.23 34.37
N GLU A 230 -8.87 -25.31 33.51
CA GLU A 230 -8.80 -24.75 32.17
C GLU A 230 -8.79 -23.22 32.18
N LEU A 231 -9.58 -22.60 33.07
CA LEU A 231 -9.54 -21.15 33.25
C LEU A 231 -8.16 -20.66 33.71
N SER A 232 -7.51 -21.37 34.64
CA SER A 232 -6.15 -21.05 35.10
C SER A 232 -5.11 -21.23 33.98
N ARG A 233 -5.26 -22.27 33.16
CA ARG A 233 -4.44 -22.50 31.96
C ARG A 233 -4.57 -21.34 30.98
N MET A 234 -5.79 -20.87 30.72
CA MET A 234 -6.04 -19.73 29.83
C MET A 234 -5.46 -18.42 30.36
N VAL A 235 -5.57 -18.15 31.66
CA VAL A 235 -4.93 -16.98 32.30
C VAL A 235 -3.42 -17.02 32.07
N THR A 236 -2.79 -18.16 32.34
CA THR A 236 -1.33 -18.35 32.19
C THR A 236 -0.88 -18.18 30.74
N GLN A 237 -1.59 -18.80 29.79
CA GLN A 237 -1.30 -18.66 28.36
C GLN A 237 -1.43 -17.21 27.88
N ARG A 238 -2.51 -16.51 28.27
CA ARG A 238 -2.70 -15.10 27.90
C ARG A 238 -1.65 -14.20 28.53
N TYR A 239 -1.25 -14.46 29.78
CA TYR A 239 -0.18 -13.71 30.44
C TYR A 239 1.14 -13.80 29.65
N HIS A 240 1.61 -15.01 29.35
CA HIS A 240 2.85 -15.19 28.60
C HIS A 240 2.76 -14.65 27.17
N ALA A 241 1.62 -14.79 26.50
CA ALA A 241 1.41 -14.20 25.18
C ALA A 241 1.52 -12.67 25.20
N MET A 242 0.96 -12.02 26.22
CA MET A 242 1.05 -10.56 26.38
C MET A 242 2.46 -10.10 26.72
N CYS A 243 3.18 -10.78 27.62
CA CYS A 243 4.60 -10.48 27.90
C CYS A 243 5.47 -10.63 26.64
N LYS A 244 5.28 -11.70 25.86
CA LYS A 244 5.96 -11.88 24.58
C LYS A 244 5.62 -10.77 23.58
N LEU A 245 4.38 -10.29 23.58
CA LEU A 245 3.95 -9.20 22.70
C LEU A 245 4.46 -7.82 23.13
N ALA A 246 4.75 -7.62 24.42
CA ALA A 246 5.31 -6.39 24.95
C ALA A 246 6.80 -6.21 24.62
N THR A 247 7.56 -7.32 24.68
CA THR A 247 9.01 -7.36 24.41
C THR A 247 9.38 -7.20 22.94
N VAL A 248 8.48 -7.54 21.99
CA VAL A 248 8.73 -7.37 20.56
C VAL A 248 8.52 -5.89 20.16
N PRO A 249 9.51 -5.22 19.53
CA PRO A 249 9.36 -3.83 19.11
C PRO A 249 8.24 -3.67 18.07
N PRO A 250 7.43 -2.59 18.15
CA PRO A 250 6.31 -2.39 17.23
C PRO A 250 6.83 -2.06 15.83
N GLY A 251 6.85 -3.05 14.93
CA GLY A 251 7.17 -2.85 13.51
C GLY A 251 7.85 -4.01 12.78
N THR A 252 8.23 -5.09 13.46
CA THR A 252 8.93 -6.25 12.86
C THR A 252 8.03 -7.34 12.28
N GLY A 253 6.77 -7.01 11.95
CA GLY A 253 5.83 -7.96 11.32
C GLY A 253 4.73 -7.28 10.56
#